data_AF-A0A4U6D054-F1
#
_entry.id   AF-A0A4U6D054-F1
#
_cell.length_a   1.000
_cell.length_b   1.000
_cell.length_c   1.000
_cell.angle_alpha   90.00
_cell.angle_beta   90.00
_cell.angle_gamma   90.00
#
_symmetry.space_group_name_H-M   'P 1'
#
loop_
_entity.id
_entity.type
_entity.pdbx_description
1 polymer ?
#
loop_
_entity_poly.entity_id
_entity_poly.type
_entity_poly.pdbx_seq_one_letter_code
_entity_poly.pdbx_strand_id
1 'polypeptide(L)'
;MVSVIIVSLGKSSSFNATTLVSVWIFLCILFPGIANVVVNNSIPIPEAAETAIKQREGTHQKWDLPKKPTMEKFYAVYPQYRKYSIPEDQYSPGWYYAMQLSGDLESAGSSSGLFEKLDQRQLLSENIAGFNPVIAAQQLLNKIANTDLTSHVHYLQSVKAHHKQIREYFYPFIFVDTPTEKINWAGYPAYQPHTYSSDPLTGGMLAITIWSILSLVISILLFKRNFIQIKDLQNA
;
A
#
# COMPACT_ATOMS: atom_id res chain seq x y z
N MET A 1 -19.67 23.38 6.17
CA MET A 1 -19.34 24.22 5.00
C MET A 1 -20.32 24.01 3.86
N VAL A 2 -20.49 22.78 3.33
CA VAL A 2 -21.52 22.48 2.30
C VAL A 2 -22.95 22.84 2.73
N SER A 3 -23.29 22.62 4.00
CA SER A 3 -24.57 23.06 4.59
C SER A 3 -24.82 24.56 4.47
N VAL A 4 -23.79 25.37 4.68
CA VAL A 4 -23.91 26.84 4.62
C VAL A 4 -24.14 27.30 3.18
N ILE A 5 -23.49 26.65 2.19
CA ILE A 5 -23.74 26.89 0.76
C ILE A 5 -25.21 26.63 0.42
N ILE A 6 -25.73 25.46 0.81
CA ILE A 6 -27.11 25.06 0.49
C ILE A 6 -28.12 25.99 1.17
N VAL A 7 -27.92 26.32 2.45
CA VAL A 7 -28.79 27.27 3.17
C VAL A 7 -28.71 28.67 2.55
N SER A 8 -27.53 29.10 2.08
CA SER A 8 -27.34 30.40 1.41
C SER A 8 -28.12 30.53 0.10
N LEU A 9 -28.71 29.45 -0.44
CA LEU A 9 -29.61 29.50 -1.59
C LEU A 9 -31.00 30.07 -1.27
N GLY A 10 -31.36 30.24 0.01
CA GLY A 10 -32.64 30.82 0.42
C GLY A 10 -33.87 29.96 0.09
N LYS A 11 -33.68 28.64 -0.04
CA LYS A 11 -34.76 27.67 -0.32
C LYS A 11 -35.41 27.14 0.97
N SER A 12 -36.50 26.39 0.81
CA SER A 12 -37.24 25.82 1.94
C SER A 12 -36.41 24.82 2.74
N SER A 13 -36.78 24.60 4.01
CA SER A 13 -36.11 23.63 4.88
C SER A 13 -36.12 22.21 4.30
N SER A 14 -37.25 21.78 3.73
CA SER A 14 -37.38 20.47 3.07
C SER A 14 -36.43 20.34 1.88
N PHE A 15 -36.31 21.37 1.04
CA PHE A 15 -35.35 21.36 -0.07
C PHE A 15 -33.91 21.23 0.42
N ASN A 16 -33.54 21.98 1.48
CA ASN A 16 -32.19 21.94 2.03
C ASN A 16 -31.85 20.55 2.59
N ALA A 17 -32.78 19.93 3.33
CA ALA A 17 -32.60 18.59 3.90
C ALA A 17 -32.40 17.52 2.80
N THR A 18 -33.29 17.48 1.80
CA THR A 18 -33.18 16.53 0.69
C THR A 18 -31.89 16.72 -0.12
N THR A 19 -31.51 17.97 -0.38
CA THR A 19 -30.26 18.28 -1.09
C THR A 19 -29.04 17.84 -0.29
N LEU A 20 -29.00 18.11 1.00
CA LEU A 20 -27.89 17.72 1.87
C LEU A 20 -27.71 16.21 1.93
N VAL A 21 -28.82 15.46 2.07
CA VAL A 21 -28.78 14.00 2.03
C VAL A 21 -28.26 13.51 0.67
N SER A 22 -28.74 14.08 -0.43
CA SER A 22 -28.29 13.70 -1.77
C SER A 22 -26.80 13.95 -1.98
N VAL A 23 -26.30 15.11 -1.54
CA VAL A 23 -24.87 15.45 -1.61
C VAL A 23 -24.05 14.52 -0.71
N TRP A 24 -24.54 14.20 0.49
CA TRP A 24 -23.88 13.26 1.39
C TRP A 24 -23.78 11.86 0.76
N ILE A 25 -24.86 11.34 0.17
CA ILE A 25 -24.85 10.04 -0.54
C ILE A 25 -23.83 10.07 -1.67
N PHE A 26 -23.80 11.16 -2.45
CA PHE A 26 -22.87 11.29 -3.56
C PHE A 26 -21.41 11.28 -3.08
N LEU A 27 -21.07 12.11 -2.10
CA LEU A 27 -19.70 12.25 -1.60
C LEU A 27 -19.19 11.02 -0.83
N CYS A 28 -20.05 10.38 -0.04
CA CYS A 28 -19.65 9.28 0.83
C CYS A 28 -19.80 7.89 0.20
N ILE A 29 -20.66 7.72 -0.81
CA ILE A 29 -21.01 6.39 -1.36
C ILE A 29 -20.74 6.32 -2.85
N LEU A 30 -21.41 7.14 -3.66
CA LEU A 30 -21.33 7.02 -5.12
C LEU A 30 -19.93 7.35 -5.65
N PHE A 31 -19.38 8.49 -5.23
CA PHE A 31 -18.08 8.94 -5.70
C PHE A 31 -16.95 7.97 -5.28
N PRO A 32 -16.85 7.52 -4.01
CA PRO A 32 -15.85 6.52 -3.62
C PRO A 32 -16.00 5.19 -4.37
N GLY A 33 -17.23 4.74 -4.62
CA GLY A 33 -17.49 3.53 -5.42
C GLY A 33 -16.98 3.65 -6.85
N ILE A 34 -17.29 4.77 -7.52
CA ILE A 34 -16.79 5.05 -8.88
C ILE A 34 -15.26 5.16 -8.88
N ALA A 35 -14.69 5.90 -7.93
CA ALA A 35 -13.25 6.03 -7.78
C ALA A 35 -12.55 4.67 -7.64
N ASN A 36 -13.10 3.78 -6.83
CA ASN A 36 -12.57 2.42 -6.64
C ASN A 36 -12.57 1.62 -7.96
N VAL A 37 -13.66 1.68 -8.73
CA VAL A 37 -13.76 1.03 -10.04
C VAL A 37 -12.75 1.61 -11.02
N VAL A 38 -12.60 2.94 -11.07
CA VAL A 38 -11.63 3.63 -11.94
C VAL A 38 -10.20 3.19 -11.61
N VAL A 39 -9.82 3.17 -10.33
CA VAL A 39 -8.48 2.75 -9.90
C VAL A 39 -8.22 1.29 -10.29
N ASN A 40 -9.17 0.40 -10.01
CA ASN A 40 -9.01 -1.03 -10.28
C ASN A 40 -8.92 -1.36 -11.78
N ASN A 41 -9.69 -0.66 -12.61
CA ASN A 41 -9.68 -0.87 -14.07
C ASN A 41 -8.48 -0.22 -14.75
N SER A 42 -8.03 0.95 -14.27
CA SER A 42 -6.91 1.67 -14.87
C SER A 42 -5.57 0.98 -14.61
N ILE A 43 -5.43 0.36 -13.44
CA ILE A 43 -4.19 -0.30 -13.02
C ILE A 43 -4.54 -1.73 -12.58
N PRO A 44 -4.73 -2.67 -13.52
CA PRO A 44 -5.00 -4.07 -13.17
C PRO A 44 -3.74 -4.74 -12.61
N ILE A 45 -3.92 -5.59 -11.59
CA ILE A 45 -2.83 -6.33 -10.93
C ILE A 45 -3.03 -7.85 -11.10
N PRO A 46 -2.88 -8.41 -12.31
CA PRO A 46 -2.87 -9.86 -12.52
C PRO A 46 -1.69 -10.54 -11.81
N GLU A 47 -0.61 -9.79 -11.54
CA GLU A 47 0.62 -10.27 -10.93
C GLU A 47 0.42 -10.80 -9.51
N ALA A 48 -0.65 -10.41 -8.81
CA ALA A 48 -0.94 -10.91 -7.46
C ALA A 48 -1.22 -12.42 -7.47
N ALA A 49 -2.04 -12.88 -8.44
CA ALA A 49 -2.33 -14.29 -8.62
C ALA A 49 -1.13 -15.03 -9.21
N GLU A 50 -0.46 -14.44 -10.20
CA GLU A 50 0.71 -15.03 -10.84
C GLU A 50 1.88 -15.20 -9.86
N THR A 51 2.12 -14.23 -8.98
CA THR A 51 3.18 -14.30 -7.95
C THR A 51 2.89 -15.43 -6.95
N ALA A 52 1.64 -15.56 -6.49
CA ALA A 52 1.25 -16.64 -5.59
C ALA A 52 1.42 -18.03 -6.24
N ILE A 53 1.04 -18.14 -7.53
CA ILE A 53 1.18 -19.38 -8.30
C ILE A 53 2.67 -19.70 -8.54
N LYS A 54 3.45 -18.75 -9.06
CA LYS A 54 4.89 -18.95 -9.35
C LYS A 54 5.70 -19.24 -8.11
N GLN A 55 5.40 -18.61 -6.97
CA GLN A 55 6.08 -18.90 -5.71
C GLN A 55 5.79 -20.33 -5.24
N ARG A 56 4.54 -20.79 -5.41
CA ARG A 56 4.12 -22.15 -5.07
C ARG A 56 4.71 -23.20 -6.02
N GLU A 57 4.56 -23.01 -7.33
CA GLU A 57 5.09 -23.92 -8.35
C GLU A 57 6.61 -23.98 -8.36
N GLY A 58 7.27 -22.81 -8.24
CA GLY A 58 8.73 -22.72 -8.20
C GLY A 58 9.34 -23.39 -6.97
N THR A 59 8.59 -23.60 -5.89
CA THR A 59 9.07 -24.37 -4.72
C THR A 59 8.76 -25.86 -4.86
N HIS A 60 7.58 -26.21 -5.36
CA HIS A 60 7.18 -27.62 -5.51
C HIS A 60 7.91 -28.34 -6.64
N GLN A 61 8.08 -27.71 -7.81
CA GLN A 61 8.76 -28.33 -8.96
C GLN A 61 10.24 -28.59 -8.70
N LYS A 62 10.86 -27.87 -7.75
CA LYS A 62 12.30 -28.02 -7.47
C LYS A 62 12.68 -29.28 -6.71
N TRP A 63 11.72 -29.94 -6.07
CA TRP A 63 11.96 -31.24 -5.44
C TRP A 63 12.33 -32.32 -6.47
N ASP A 64 11.84 -32.17 -7.71
CA ASP A 64 12.05 -33.11 -8.81
C ASP A 64 13.21 -32.70 -9.75
N LEU A 65 13.82 -31.53 -9.54
CA LEU A 65 14.90 -31.01 -10.38
C LEU A 65 16.29 -31.42 -9.86
N PRO A 66 17.29 -31.59 -10.76
CA PRO A 66 18.67 -31.79 -10.34
C PRO A 66 19.15 -30.66 -9.40
N LYS A 67 19.95 -31.01 -8.40
CA LYS A 67 20.44 -30.04 -7.40
C LYS A 67 21.41 -29.01 -7.97
N LYS A 68 22.24 -29.41 -8.95
CA LYS A 68 23.28 -28.58 -9.58
C LYS A 68 22.76 -27.21 -10.08
N PRO A 69 21.73 -27.13 -10.96
CA PRO A 69 21.19 -25.84 -11.43
C PRO A 69 20.74 -24.91 -10.29
N THR A 70 20.10 -25.46 -9.27
CA THR A 70 19.65 -24.70 -8.09
C THR A 70 20.84 -24.17 -7.29
N MET A 71 21.87 -25.01 -7.08
CA MET A 71 23.08 -24.60 -6.37
C MET A 71 23.88 -23.55 -7.14
N GLU A 72 23.98 -23.65 -8.47
CA GLU A 72 24.67 -22.64 -9.28
C GLU A 72 23.99 -21.27 -9.19
N LYS A 73 22.65 -21.21 -9.20
CA LYS A 73 21.91 -19.97 -8.91
C LYS A 73 22.20 -19.42 -7.51
N PHE A 74 22.28 -20.29 -6.51
CA PHE A 74 22.62 -19.88 -5.14
C PHE A 74 24.06 -19.35 -5.04
N TYR A 75 25.04 -20.03 -5.65
CA TYR A 75 26.44 -19.62 -5.63
C TYR A 75 26.70 -18.33 -6.41
N ALA A 76 25.85 -17.98 -7.38
CA ALA A 76 25.91 -16.67 -8.02
C ALA A 76 25.62 -15.53 -7.04
N VAL A 77 24.75 -15.76 -6.04
CA VAL A 77 24.41 -14.77 -5.00
C VAL A 77 25.36 -14.88 -3.81
N TYR A 78 25.73 -16.10 -3.41
CA TYR A 78 26.57 -16.38 -2.25
C TYR A 78 27.80 -17.25 -2.61
N PRO A 79 28.79 -16.69 -3.34
CA PRO A 79 29.93 -17.45 -3.85
C PRO A 79 30.80 -18.09 -2.76
N GLN A 80 30.79 -17.54 -1.54
CA GLN A 80 31.54 -18.06 -0.39
C GLN A 80 31.17 -19.50 0.02
N TYR A 81 29.99 -19.98 -0.37
CA TYR A 81 29.54 -21.34 -0.04
C TYR A 81 29.92 -22.39 -1.09
N ARG A 82 30.49 -22.00 -2.24
CA ARG A 82 30.90 -22.94 -3.31
C ARG A 82 31.92 -23.98 -2.84
N LYS A 83 32.67 -23.67 -1.77
CA LYS A 83 33.65 -24.58 -1.16
C LYS A 83 33.03 -25.79 -0.44
N TYR A 84 31.74 -25.74 -0.11
CA TYR A 84 31.04 -26.84 0.56
C TYR A 84 30.45 -27.79 -0.48
N SER A 85 30.72 -29.09 -0.33
CA SER A 85 30.19 -30.11 -1.24
C SER A 85 28.71 -30.36 -0.95
N ILE A 86 27.88 -30.34 -1.98
CA ILE A 86 26.45 -30.66 -1.90
C ILE A 86 26.22 -31.99 -2.61
N PRO A 87 25.88 -33.06 -1.88
CA PRO A 87 25.63 -34.37 -2.46
C PRO A 87 24.43 -34.35 -3.44
N GLU A 88 24.58 -35.00 -4.60
CA GLU A 88 23.53 -35.03 -5.63
C GLU A 88 22.40 -36.02 -5.29
N ASP A 89 22.72 -37.12 -4.64
CA ASP A 89 21.89 -38.30 -4.40
C ASP A 89 21.20 -38.31 -3.02
N GLN A 90 21.72 -37.56 -2.05
CA GLN A 90 21.15 -37.46 -0.70
C GLN A 90 20.70 -36.05 -0.33
N TYR A 91 19.76 -35.94 0.60
CA TYR A 91 19.30 -34.65 1.13
C TYR A 91 20.46 -33.81 1.67
N SER A 92 20.39 -32.49 1.48
CA SER A 92 21.32 -31.52 2.06
C SER A 92 20.55 -30.29 2.55
N PRO A 93 20.74 -29.89 3.82
CA PRO A 93 20.20 -28.62 4.33
C PRO A 93 20.60 -27.42 3.47
N GLY A 94 21.87 -27.37 3.01
CA GLY A 94 22.37 -26.32 2.13
C GLY A 94 21.61 -26.24 0.81
N TRP A 95 21.31 -27.39 0.19
CA TRP A 95 20.46 -27.45 -1.01
C TRP A 95 19.02 -27.02 -0.73
N TYR A 96 18.44 -27.46 0.39
CA TYR A 96 17.06 -27.11 0.74
C TYR A 96 16.87 -25.58 0.86
N TYR A 97 17.80 -24.89 1.51
CA TYR A 97 17.74 -23.43 1.60
C TYR A 97 18.13 -22.72 0.29
N ALA A 98 19.01 -23.31 -0.52
CA ALA A 98 19.28 -22.81 -1.87
C ALA A 98 18.05 -22.90 -2.79
N MET A 99 17.26 -23.98 -2.65
CA MET A 99 15.99 -24.15 -3.34
C MET A 99 14.99 -23.06 -2.99
N GLN A 100 14.84 -22.74 -1.69
CA GLN A 100 13.98 -21.65 -1.23
C GLN A 100 14.41 -20.29 -1.80
N LEU A 101 15.71 -19.97 -1.72
CA LEU A 101 16.24 -18.73 -2.31
C LEU A 101 15.98 -18.67 -3.81
N SER A 102 16.14 -19.79 -4.52
CA SER A 102 15.89 -19.80 -5.96
C SER A 102 14.43 -19.47 -6.29
N GLY A 103 13.46 -19.83 -5.44
CA GLY A 103 12.06 -19.42 -5.59
C GLY A 103 11.86 -17.92 -5.38
N ASP A 104 12.54 -17.35 -4.37
CA ASP A 104 12.56 -15.89 -4.14
C ASP A 104 13.15 -15.12 -5.34
N LEU A 105 14.20 -15.65 -5.97
CA LEU A 105 14.85 -15.01 -7.13
C LEU A 105 13.97 -15.05 -8.38
N GLU A 106 13.29 -16.17 -8.64
CA GLU A 106 12.41 -16.33 -9.80
C GLU A 106 11.14 -15.46 -9.69
N SER A 107 10.65 -15.24 -8.48
CA SER A 107 9.50 -14.36 -8.21
C SER A 107 9.88 -12.87 -8.07
N ALA A 108 11.17 -12.53 -8.08
CA ALA A 108 11.63 -11.16 -7.84
C ALA A 108 11.05 -10.15 -8.86
N GLY A 109 11.00 -10.53 -10.14
CA GLY A 109 10.46 -9.67 -11.20
C GLY A 109 8.94 -9.45 -11.11
N SER A 110 8.16 -10.48 -10.79
CA SER A 110 6.72 -10.33 -10.60
C SER A 110 6.41 -9.55 -9.32
N SER A 111 7.21 -9.77 -8.26
CA SER A 111 7.13 -9.01 -7.01
C SER A 111 7.43 -7.53 -7.23
N SER A 112 8.45 -7.16 -8.02
CA SER A 112 8.74 -5.75 -8.32
C SER A 112 7.62 -5.10 -9.14
N GLY A 113 7.10 -5.80 -10.15
CA GLY A 113 5.97 -5.30 -10.95
C GLY A 113 4.69 -5.11 -10.11
N LEU A 114 4.43 -6.02 -9.17
CA LEU A 114 3.35 -5.87 -8.20
C LEU A 114 3.50 -4.59 -7.37
N PHE A 115 4.67 -4.37 -6.76
CA PHE A 115 4.91 -3.18 -5.93
C PHE A 115 4.81 -1.88 -6.72
N GLU A 116 5.33 -1.84 -7.95
CA GLU A 116 5.21 -0.68 -8.82
C GLU A 116 3.74 -0.34 -9.13
N LYS A 117 2.92 -1.34 -9.42
CA LYS A 117 1.48 -1.12 -9.66
C LYS A 117 0.73 -0.69 -8.40
N LEU A 118 1.12 -1.19 -7.23
CA LEU A 118 0.54 -0.73 -5.97
C LEU A 118 0.85 0.74 -5.70
N ASP A 119 2.07 1.19 -6.02
CA ASP A 119 2.46 2.60 -5.94
C ASP A 119 1.65 3.47 -6.92
N GLN A 120 1.51 3.04 -8.18
CA GLN A 120 0.66 3.73 -9.15
C GLN A 120 -0.80 3.84 -8.68
N ARG A 121 -1.35 2.78 -8.06
CA ARG A 121 -2.71 2.80 -7.49
C ARG A 121 -2.83 3.77 -6.33
N GLN A 122 -1.82 3.85 -5.49
CA GLN A 122 -1.78 4.80 -4.39
C GLN A 122 -1.79 6.24 -4.93
N LEU A 123 -0.89 6.57 -5.86
CA LEU A 123 -0.81 7.90 -6.46
C LEU A 123 -2.12 8.32 -7.15
N LEU A 124 -2.75 7.40 -7.90
CA LEU A 124 -4.05 7.67 -8.51
C LEU A 124 -5.13 7.90 -7.45
N SER A 125 -5.13 7.11 -6.37
CA SER A 125 -6.08 7.25 -5.27
C SER A 125 -5.91 8.57 -4.52
N GLU A 126 -4.67 9.04 -4.32
CA GLU A 126 -4.37 10.35 -3.72
C GLU A 126 -4.82 11.51 -4.61
N ASN A 127 -4.60 11.40 -5.93
CA ASN A 127 -5.08 12.39 -6.89
C ASN A 127 -6.61 12.50 -6.90
N ILE A 128 -7.32 11.35 -6.87
CA ILE A 128 -8.79 11.33 -6.79
C ILE A 128 -9.27 11.92 -5.46
N ALA A 129 -8.56 11.68 -4.35
CA ALA A 129 -8.92 12.22 -3.05
C ALA A 129 -8.92 13.76 -3.02
N GLY A 130 -8.10 14.42 -3.84
CA GLY A 130 -8.13 15.89 -4.00
C GLY A 130 -9.51 16.42 -4.42
N PHE A 131 -10.30 15.64 -5.15
CA PHE A 131 -11.63 16.02 -5.63
C PHE A 131 -12.77 15.66 -4.67
N ASN A 132 -12.49 14.93 -3.60
CA ASN A 132 -13.51 14.55 -2.62
C ASN A 132 -12.97 14.68 -1.19
N PRO A 133 -13.46 15.66 -0.41
CA PRO A 133 -12.95 15.93 0.94
C PRO A 133 -13.19 14.76 1.91
N VAL A 134 -14.17 13.89 1.65
CA VAL A 134 -14.43 12.69 2.46
C VAL A 134 -13.33 11.66 2.26
N ILE A 135 -12.93 11.40 1.01
CA ILE A 135 -11.84 10.49 0.68
C ILE A 135 -10.52 11.03 1.23
N ALA A 136 -10.25 12.34 1.06
CA ALA A 136 -9.05 12.99 1.60
C ALA A 136 -8.94 12.83 3.13
N ALA A 137 -10.04 13.05 3.85
CA ALA A 137 -10.07 12.86 5.30
C ALA A 137 -9.84 11.39 5.70
N GLN A 138 -10.48 10.45 5.00
CA GLN A 138 -10.29 9.02 5.26
C GLN A 138 -8.84 8.57 5.01
N GLN A 139 -8.23 8.97 3.90
CA GLN A 139 -6.83 8.65 3.61
C GLN A 139 -5.88 9.25 4.65
N LEU A 140 -6.14 10.47 5.11
CA LEU A 140 -5.34 11.11 6.15
C LEU A 140 -5.41 10.32 7.47
N LEU A 141 -6.60 9.88 7.88
CA LEU A 141 -6.78 9.05 9.08
C LEU A 141 -6.05 7.70 8.94
N ASN A 142 -6.15 7.05 7.78
CA ASN A 142 -5.44 5.80 7.52
C ASN A 142 -3.92 5.99 7.59
N LYS A 143 -3.41 7.09 7.03
CA LYS A 143 -1.98 7.43 7.05
C LYS A 143 -1.47 7.68 8.46
N ILE A 144 -2.22 8.40 9.29
CA ILE A 144 -1.91 8.59 10.73
C ILE A 144 -1.91 7.25 11.47
N ALA A 145 -2.85 6.36 11.14
CA ALA A 145 -2.94 5.04 11.73
C ALA A 145 -1.93 4.03 11.14
N ASN A 146 -1.18 4.38 10.09
CA ASN A 146 -0.33 3.49 9.30
C ASN A 146 -1.09 2.27 8.74
N THR A 147 -2.34 2.47 8.33
CA THR A 147 -3.22 1.43 7.75
C THR A 147 -3.52 1.67 6.27
N ASP A 148 -2.85 2.64 5.65
CA ASP A 148 -2.92 2.90 4.21
C ASP A 148 -2.06 1.90 3.40
N LEU A 149 -2.19 1.98 2.06
CA LEU A 149 -1.52 1.06 1.16
C LEU A 149 0.01 1.20 1.18
N THR A 150 0.53 2.43 1.29
CA THR A 150 1.98 2.69 1.37
C THR A 150 2.55 2.06 2.63
N SER A 151 1.89 2.24 3.77
CA SER A 151 2.26 1.60 5.03
C SER A 151 2.28 0.07 4.92
N HIS A 152 1.30 -0.53 4.22
CA HIS A 152 1.29 -1.96 3.97
C HIS A 152 2.45 -2.43 3.08
N VAL A 153 2.79 -1.68 2.02
CA VAL A 153 3.92 -1.98 1.14
C VAL A 153 5.25 -1.91 1.91
N HIS A 154 5.45 -0.87 2.71
CA HIS A 154 6.64 -0.73 3.56
C HIS A 154 6.77 -1.90 4.55
N TYR A 155 5.67 -2.34 5.14
CA TYR A 155 5.65 -3.52 6.01
C TYR A 155 6.10 -4.79 5.26
N LEU A 156 5.57 -5.04 4.06
CA LEU A 156 5.98 -6.22 3.27
C LEU A 156 7.47 -6.18 2.91
N GLN A 157 7.99 -4.99 2.58
CA GLN A 157 9.41 -4.78 2.31
C GLN A 157 10.29 -5.01 3.55
N SER A 158 9.88 -4.51 4.72
CA SER A 158 10.63 -4.73 5.96
C SER A 158 10.64 -6.21 6.37
N VAL A 159 9.52 -6.93 6.16
CA VAL A 159 9.46 -8.39 6.38
C VAL A 159 10.42 -9.12 5.42
N LYS A 160 10.45 -8.77 4.14
CA LYS A 160 11.36 -9.36 3.16
C LYS A 160 12.83 -9.11 3.52
N ALA A 161 13.17 -7.91 3.97
CA ALA A 161 14.51 -7.55 4.41
C ALA A 161 14.92 -8.32 5.68
N HIS A 162 14.01 -8.43 6.65
CA HIS A 162 14.26 -9.18 7.88
C HIS A 162 14.41 -10.69 7.62
N HIS A 163 13.61 -11.27 6.74
CA HIS A 163 13.76 -12.66 6.31
C HIS A 163 15.15 -12.91 5.67
N LYS A 164 15.66 -11.95 4.90
CA LYS A 164 17.03 -12.00 4.38
C LYS A 164 18.08 -11.97 5.50
N GLN A 165 17.92 -11.13 6.50
CA GLN A 165 18.84 -11.08 7.65
C GLN A 165 18.86 -12.40 8.42
N ILE A 166 17.69 -13.00 8.65
CA ILE A 166 17.57 -14.30 9.32
C ILE A 166 18.30 -15.39 8.53
N ARG A 167 18.01 -15.55 7.23
CA ARG A 167 18.65 -16.61 6.44
C ARG A 167 20.17 -16.43 6.35
N GLU A 168 20.66 -15.20 6.16
CA GLU A 168 22.09 -14.92 6.07
C GLU A 168 22.81 -15.15 7.41
N TYR A 169 22.14 -14.92 8.53
CA TYR A 169 22.65 -15.29 9.85
C TYR A 169 22.83 -16.81 10.00
N PHE A 170 21.87 -17.61 9.51
CA PHE A 170 21.90 -19.06 9.69
C PHE A 170 22.71 -19.84 8.64
N TYR A 171 22.91 -19.29 7.43
CA TYR A 171 23.65 -19.98 6.37
C TYR A 171 25.04 -20.49 6.78
N PRO A 172 25.90 -19.72 7.47
CA PRO A 172 27.20 -20.24 7.93
C PRO A 172 27.06 -21.53 8.75
N PHE A 173 26.10 -21.60 9.67
CA PHE A 173 25.90 -22.77 10.53
C PHE A 173 25.36 -23.97 9.74
N ILE A 174 24.44 -23.71 8.80
CA ILE A 174 23.84 -24.72 7.92
C ILE A 174 24.89 -25.36 7.01
N PHE A 175 25.75 -24.57 6.37
CA PHE A 175 26.74 -25.09 5.41
C PHE A 175 27.96 -25.74 6.09
N VAL A 176 28.21 -25.44 7.36
CA VAL A 176 29.29 -26.05 8.16
C VAL A 176 28.78 -27.24 8.98
N ASP A 177 27.49 -27.58 8.91
CA ASP A 177 26.83 -28.60 9.72
C ASP A 177 27.10 -28.42 11.23
N THR A 178 26.96 -27.17 11.71
CA THR A 178 27.16 -26.85 13.13
C THR A 178 26.06 -27.52 13.98
N PRO A 179 26.42 -28.25 15.06
CA PRO A 179 25.44 -28.82 15.99
C PRO A 179 24.50 -27.76 16.56
N THR A 180 23.20 -28.07 16.62
CA THR A 180 22.11 -27.19 17.06
C THR A 180 22.39 -26.50 18.39
N GLU A 181 23.04 -27.19 19.33
CA GLU A 181 23.36 -26.72 20.68
C GLU A 181 24.46 -25.65 20.69
N LYS A 182 25.28 -25.59 19.64
CA LYS A 182 26.39 -24.64 19.50
C LYS A 182 25.97 -23.34 18.80
N ILE A 183 24.73 -23.25 18.34
CA ILE A 183 24.20 -22.07 17.64
C ILE A 183 23.66 -21.07 18.67
N ASN A 184 24.04 -19.80 18.53
CA ASN A 184 23.41 -18.73 19.30
C ASN A 184 22.02 -18.40 18.70
N TRP A 185 20.97 -18.99 19.25
CA TRP A 185 19.59 -18.80 18.77
C TRP A 185 19.04 -17.39 19.00
N ALA A 186 19.65 -16.58 19.86
CA ALA A 186 19.25 -15.20 20.12
C ALA A 186 20.08 -14.17 19.32
N GLY A 187 21.04 -14.62 18.49
CA GLY A 187 22.00 -13.74 17.84
C GLY A 187 21.57 -13.17 16.49
N TYR A 188 20.45 -13.60 15.93
CA TYR A 188 19.95 -13.03 14.67
C TYR A 188 19.39 -11.62 14.89
N PRO A 189 19.47 -10.70 13.90
CA PRO A 189 18.96 -9.35 14.05
C PRO A 189 17.47 -9.34 14.37
N ALA A 190 17.03 -8.57 15.37
CA ALA A 190 15.62 -8.40 15.67
C ALA A 190 14.88 -7.71 14.52
N TYR A 191 13.58 -7.99 14.37
CA TYR A 191 12.75 -7.32 13.37
C TYR A 191 12.73 -5.81 13.62
N GLN A 192 13.07 -5.04 12.60
CA GLN A 192 12.92 -3.59 12.60
C GLN A 192 11.88 -3.24 11.52
N PRO A 193 10.68 -2.76 11.89
CA PRO A 193 9.76 -2.24 10.90
C PRO A 193 10.42 -1.06 10.20
N HIS A 194 10.08 -0.85 8.92
CA HIS A 194 10.39 0.44 8.30
C HIS A 194 9.82 1.52 9.23
N THR A 195 10.66 2.48 9.62
CA THR A 195 10.26 3.57 10.52
C THR A 195 8.94 4.11 10.01
N TYR A 196 7.90 4.14 10.85
CA TYR A 196 6.60 4.69 10.48
C TYR A 196 6.86 6.04 9.85
N SER A 197 6.81 6.08 8.52
CA SER A 197 7.25 7.24 7.79
C SER A 197 6.29 8.34 8.21
N SER A 198 6.82 9.48 8.64
CA SER A 198 6.02 10.69 8.68
C SER A 198 5.86 11.20 7.25
N ASP A 199 5.33 10.33 6.38
CA ASP A 199 5.01 10.70 5.02
C ASP A 199 4.16 11.95 5.11
N PRO A 200 4.51 13.01 4.36
CA PRO A 200 3.91 14.31 4.57
C PRO A 200 2.38 14.22 4.45
N LEU A 201 1.71 14.70 5.48
CA LEU A 201 0.25 14.82 5.55
C LEU A 201 -0.28 15.98 4.70
N THR A 202 0.63 16.72 4.05
CA THR A 202 0.38 17.99 3.36
C THR A 202 -0.64 17.86 2.25
N GLY A 203 -0.61 16.79 1.45
CA GLY A 203 -1.56 16.60 0.34
C GLY A 203 -3.02 16.57 0.80
N GLY A 204 -3.35 15.69 1.75
CA GLY A 204 -4.70 15.58 2.30
C GLY A 204 -5.14 16.84 3.05
N MET A 205 -4.23 17.44 3.83
CA MET A 205 -4.52 18.70 4.54
C MET A 205 -4.80 19.85 3.56
N LEU A 206 -4.00 20.00 2.51
CA LEU A 206 -4.19 21.03 1.48
C LEU A 206 -5.54 20.86 0.79
N ALA A 207 -5.92 19.63 0.42
CA ALA A 207 -7.22 19.36 -0.19
C ALA A 207 -8.38 19.81 0.72
N ILE A 208 -8.35 19.42 2.01
CA ILE A 208 -9.38 19.79 2.98
C ILE A 208 -9.44 21.32 3.18
N THR A 209 -8.28 21.99 3.25
CA THR A 209 -8.20 23.45 3.37
C THR A 209 -8.76 24.15 2.14
N ILE A 210 -8.41 23.71 0.92
CA ILE A 210 -8.92 24.26 -0.34
C ILE A 210 -10.44 24.11 -0.40
N TRP A 211 -10.98 22.93 -0.10
CA TRP A 211 -12.42 22.69 -0.07
C TRP A 211 -13.15 23.57 0.95
N SER A 212 -12.54 23.79 2.12
CA SER A 212 -13.09 24.64 3.17
C SER A 212 -13.14 26.11 2.74
N ILE A 213 -12.05 26.62 2.15
CA ILE A 213 -11.97 28.00 1.65
C ILE A 213 -12.93 28.22 0.48
N LEU A 214 -12.93 27.34 -0.51
CA LEU A 214 -13.84 27.42 -1.67
C LEU A 214 -15.30 27.44 -1.21
N SER A 215 -15.65 26.55 -0.28
CA SER A 215 -17.00 26.48 0.25
C SER A 215 -17.41 27.75 0.98
N LEU A 216 -16.49 28.32 1.78
CA LEU A 216 -16.73 29.57 2.49
C LEU A 216 -16.94 30.74 1.53
N VAL A 217 -16.07 30.89 0.53
CA VAL A 217 -16.17 31.95 -0.49
C VAL A 217 -17.48 31.85 -1.26
N ILE A 218 -17.84 30.66 -1.74
CA ILE A 218 -19.11 30.41 -2.45
C ILE A 218 -20.29 30.76 -1.55
N SER A 219 -20.24 30.36 -0.28
CA SER A 219 -21.30 30.66 0.67
C SER A 219 -21.48 32.17 0.88
N ILE A 220 -20.39 32.92 1.04
CA ILE A 220 -20.45 34.39 1.19
C ILE A 220 -21.06 35.04 -0.05
N LEU A 221 -20.63 34.64 -1.26
CA LEU A 221 -21.16 35.18 -2.51
C LEU A 221 -22.67 34.91 -2.67
N LEU A 222 -23.10 33.68 -2.40
CA LEU A 222 -24.52 33.31 -2.47
C LEU A 222 -25.35 34.03 -1.40
N PHE A 223 -24.82 34.16 -0.18
CA PHE A 223 -25.50 34.85 0.90
C PHE A 223 -25.69 36.34 0.59
N LYS A 224 -24.64 37.03 0.10
CA LYS A 224 -24.73 38.42 -0.35
C LYS A 224 -25.78 38.58 -1.46
N ARG A 225 -25.78 37.69 -2.44
CA ARG A 225 -26.71 37.74 -3.58
C ARG A 225 -28.17 37.53 -3.16
N ASN A 226 -28.44 36.53 -2.32
CA ASN A 226 -29.80 36.07 -2.06
C ASN A 226 -30.45 36.70 -0.82
N PHE A 227 -29.66 37.22 0.13
CA PHE A 227 -30.17 37.79 1.39
C PHE A 227 -29.85 39.28 1.59
N ILE A 228 -28.82 39.84 0.95
CA ILE A 228 -28.43 41.26 1.14
C ILE A 228 -29.06 42.19 0.07
N GLN A 229 -29.88 41.67 -0.85
CA GLN A 229 -30.81 42.52 -1.61
C GLN A 229 -31.95 43.01 -0.70
N ILE A 230 -31.64 43.96 0.18
CA ILE A 230 -32.65 44.80 0.82
C ILE A 230 -33.25 45.65 -0.30
N LYS A 231 -34.47 45.30 -0.73
CA LYS A 231 -35.36 46.23 -1.44
C LYS A 231 -35.64 47.40 -0.51
N ASP A 232 -35.57 48.59 -1.07
CA ASP A 232 -35.73 49.90 -0.46
C ASP A 232 -36.58 49.98 0.81
N LEU A 233 -36.07 50.77 1.74
CA LEU A 233 -36.82 51.51 2.75
C LEU A 233 -37.85 52.43 2.06
N GLN A 234 -38.96 51.88 1.62
CA GLN A 234 -40.19 52.64 1.32
C GLN A 234 -41.31 52.09 2.18
N ASN A 235 -41.27 52.49 3.46
CA ASN A 235 -42.41 52.83 4.32
C ASN A 235 -41.82 53.16 5.69
N ALA A 236 -41.22 54.35 5.75
CA ALA A 236 -41.12 55.16 6.96
C ALA A 236 -42.40 56.00 7.06
#